data_AF-A0A6A6GMN0-F1
#
_entry.id   AF-A0A6A6GMN0-F1
#
_cell.length_a   1.000
_cell.length_b   1.000
_cell.length_c   1.000
_cell.angle_alpha   90.00
_cell.angle_beta   90.00
_cell.angle_gamma   90.00
#
_symmetry.space_group_name_H-M   'P 1'
#
loop_
_entity.id
_entity.type
_entity.pdbx_description
1 polymer ?
#
loop_
_entity_poly.entity_id
_entity_poly.type
_entity_poly.pdbx_seq_one_letter_code
_entity_poly.pdbx_strand_id
1 'polypeptide(L)'
;MTSADFLTSGEWTGYYDYSRGHGAGRIDPMMHGIQFSIDSELGAMSGPACRGLTAPSCSDAVGNFELTGAISTQTGTVKLRKHYRGRGHTDWDWTAVMTPFGILGSWGSDTWGGWLWLWKKEWSDSTSAS
;
A
#
# COMPACT_ATOMS: atom_id res chain seq x y z
N MET A 1 -0.25 -13.63 -7.58
CA MET A 1 -0.87 -12.59 -6.71
C MET A 1 -0.77 -11.18 -7.32
N THR A 2 -0.56 -11.06 -8.63
CA THR A 2 -0.50 -9.76 -9.34
C THR A 2 -1.61 -9.63 -10.39
N SER A 3 -2.56 -10.57 -10.41
CA SER A 3 -3.74 -10.50 -11.27
C SER A 3 -4.65 -9.36 -10.82
N ALA A 4 -5.41 -8.78 -11.76
CA ALA A 4 -6.37 -7.73 -11.46
C ALA A 4 -7.33 -8.17 -10.35
N ASP A 5 -7.99 -9.31 -10.54
CA ASP A 5 -8.98 -9.84 -9.61
C ASP A 5 -8.44 -10.00 -8.19
N PHE A 6 -7.20 -10.46 -8.05
CA PHE A 6 -6.58 -10.61 -6.74
C PHE A 6 -6.31 -9.24 -6.08
N LEU A 7 -5.81 -8.28 -6.86
CA LEU A 7 -5.47 -6.95 -6.38
C LEU A 7 -6.71 -6.13 -6.00
N THR A 8 -7.79 -6.25 -6.78
CA THR A 8 -9.00 -5.41 -6.64
C THR A 8 -10.13 -6.07 -5.85
N SER A 9 -10.04 -7.37 -5.55
CA SER A 9 -11.06 -8.01 -4.70
C SER A 9 -10.87 -7.64 -3.24
N GLY A 10 -11.98 -7.36 -2.56
CA GLY A 10 -12.00 -7.11 -1.13
C GLY A 10 -11.25 -5.84 -0.69
N GLU A 11 -11.00 -5.76 0.61
CA GLU A 11 -10.27 -4.66 1.24
C GLU A 11 -8.86 -5.13 1.61
N TRP A 12 -7.89 -4.26 1.39
CA TRP A 12 -6.55 -4.36 1.94
C TRP A 12 -6.47 -3.54 3.23
N THR A 13 -5.68 -4.03 4.17
CA THR A 13 -5.40 -3.36 5.44
C THR A 13 -3.92 -3.50 5.74
N GLY A 14 -3.38 -2.68 6.65
CA GLY A 14 -1.95 -2.68 6.88
C GLY A 14 -1.45 -1.93 8.09
N TYR A 15 -0.17 -2.09 8.36
CA TYR A 15 0.58 -1.28 9.33
C TYR A 15 1.79 -0.66 8.67
N TYR A 16 2.28 0.42 9.29
CA TYR A 16 3.60 0.96 9.01
C TYR A 16 4.27 1.42 10.31
N ASP A 17 5.59 1.46 10.30
CA ASP A 17 6.39 1.95 11.42
C ASP A 17 7.27 3.15 11.02
N TYR A 18 8.05 3.67 11.97
CA TYR A 18 9.02 4.76 11.77
C TYR A 18 10.47 4.32 12.06
N SER A 19 10.75 3.02 11.97
CA SER A 19 12.00 2.42 12.44
C SER A 19 13.24 2.92 11.69
N ARG A 20 13.09 3.55 10.51
CA ARG A 20 14.21 4.07 9.71
C ARG A 20 14.53 5.54 10.00
N GLY A 21 13.63 6.29 10.66
CA GLY A 21 13.84 7.72 11.00
C GLY A 21 13.84 8.04 12.49
N HIS A 22 13.22 7.20 13.33
CA HIS A 22 13.13 7.41 14.77
C HIS A 22 13.59 6.16 15.50
N GLY A 23 14.63 6.30 16.33
CA GLY A 23 15.31 5.20 17.04
C GLY A 23 14.47 4.36 18.01
N ALA A 24 13.14 4.56 18.06
CA ALA A 24 12.18 3.64 18.66
C ALA A 24 11.06 3.37 17.64
N GLY A 25 10.96 2.12 17.18
CA GLY A 25 10.00 1.65 16.17
C GLY A 25 8.55 1.73 16.65
N ARG A 26 7.96 2.92 16.61
CA ARG A 26 6.53 3.12 16.78
C ARG A 26 5.82 2.56 15.55
N ILE A 27 4.94 1.60 15.77
CA ILE A 27 3.96 1.16 14.78
C ILE A 27 2.76 2.08 14.90
N ASP A 28 2.36 2.72 13.80
CA ASP A 28 1.15 3.55 13.78
C ASP A 28 -0.11 2.67 13.75
N PRO A 29 -1.30 3.19 14.12
CA PRO A 29 -2.55 2.47 13.98
C PRO A 29 -2.80 1.97 12.55
N MET A 30 -3.65 0.95 12.46
CA MET A 30 -3.94 0.23 11.23
C MET A 30 -4.43 1.17 10.13
N MET A 31 -3.82 1.07 8.95
CA MET A 31 -4.32 1.65 7.72
C MET A 31 -5.47 0.78 7.20
N HIS A 32 -6.61 1.38 6.86
CA HIS A 32 -7.81 0.65 6.42
C HIS A 32 -8.54 1.38 5.28
N GLY A 33 -9.58 0.74 4.74
CA GLY A 33 -10.35 1.27 3.60
C GLY A 33 -9.62 1.18 2.26
N ILE A 34 -8.52 0.43 2.18
CA ILE A 34 -7.70 0.35 0.97
C ILE A 34 -8.38 -0.62 -0.01
N GLN A 35 -9.10 -0.08 -0.99
CA GLN A 35 -9.67 -0.85 -2.08
C GLN A 35 -8.99 -0.44 -3.38
N PHE A 36 -8.15 -1.30 -3.92
CA PHE A 36 -7.45 -1.02 -5.17
C PHE A 36 -8.39 -1.14 -6.37
N SER A 37 -8.22 -0.23 -7.32
CA SER A 37 -8.75 -0.33 -8.68
C SER A 37 -7.58 -0.32 -9.67
N ILE A 38 -7.83 -0.84 -10.87
CA ILE A 38 -6.82 -0.84 -11.94
C ILE A 38 -6.93 0.45 -12.73
N ASP A 39 -5.81 1.14 -12.84
CA ASP A 39 -5.64 2.31 -13.70
C ASP A 39 -4.76 1.91 -14.90
N SER A 40 -5.39 1.87 -16.08
CA SER A 40 -4.72 1.46 -17.32
C SER A 40 -3.70 2.49 -17.82
N GLU A 41 -3.97 3.78 -17.62
CA GLU A 41 -3.06 4.85 -18.06
C GLU A 41 -1.81 4.87 -17.18
N LEU A 42 -2.00 4.78 -15.86
CA LEU A 42 -0.90 4.69 -14.90
C LEU A 42 -0.06 3.42 -15.11
N GLY A 43 -0.72 2.30 -15.44
CA GLY A 43 -0.04 1.06 -15.82
C GLY A 43 0.85 1.24 -17.05
N ALA A 44 0.31 1.82 -18.13
CA ALA A 44 1.03 2.07 -19.37
C ALA A 44 2.25 3.00 -19.17
N MET A 45 2.09 4.06 -18.37
CA MET A 45 3.19 4.97 -18.03
C MET A 45 4.29 4.31 -17.18
N SER A 46 3.93 3.30 -16.38
CA SER A 46 4.86 2.60 -15.50
C SER A 46 5.67 1.50 -16.20
N GLY A 47 5.26 1.09 -17.41
CA GLY A 47 5.98 0.12 -18.25
C GLY A 47 5.13 -1.06 -18.74
N PRO A 48 5.62 -1.83 -19.72
CA PRO A 48 4.83 -2.83 -20.46
C PRO A 48 4.32 -4.01 -19.63
N ALA A 49 4.94 -4.28 -18.47
CA ALA A 49 4.54 -5.34 -17.54
C ALA A 49 3.91 -4.79 -16.25
N CYS A 50 3.56 -3.50 -16.21
CA CYS A 50 3.04 -2.85 -15.03
C CYS A 50 1.52 -2.76 -15.07
N ARG A 51 0.91 -2.86 -13.89
CA ARG A 51 -0.50 -2.60 -13.66
C ARG A 51 -0.62 -1.40 -12.75
N GLY A 52 -1.31 -0.35 -13.19
CA GLY A 52 -1.56 0.82 -12.37
C GLY A 52 -2.57 0.49 -11.27
N LEU A 53 -2.33 1.05 -10.08
CA LEU A 53 -3.12 0.85 -8.87
C LEU A 53 -3.51 2.21 -8.30
N THR A 54 -4.79 2.36 -7.99
CA THR A 54 -5.29 3.50 -7.20
C THR A 54 -6.19 3.03 -6.08
N ALA A 55 -6.14 3.71 -4.93
CA ALA A 55 -7.07 3.51 -3.82
C ALA A 55 -7.40 4.90 -3.22
N PRO A 56 -8.52 5.53 -3.62
CA PRO A 56 -8.80 6.93 -3.30
C PRO A 56 -9.33 7.17 -1.88
N SER A 57 -9.80 6.13 -1.19
CA SER A 57 -10.59 6.28 0.04
C SER A 57 -9.98 5.54 1.22
N CYS A 58 -8.70 5.79 1.49
CA CYS A 58 -7.97 5.15 2.58
C CYS A 58 -7.95 6.03 3.84
N SER A 59 -7.74 5.43 5.01
CA SER A 59 -7.63 6.15 6.27
C SER A 59 -6.61 5.52 7.22
N ASP A 60 -5.97 6.35 8.04
CA ASP A 60 -5.13 5.96 9.17
C ASP A 60 -5.25 6.98 10.32
N ALA A 61 -4.36 6.88 11.32
CA ALA A 61 -4.37 7.78 12.48
C ALA A 61 -4.09 9.26 12.17
N VAL A 62 -3.43 9.57 11.05
CA VAL A 62 -3.13 10.95 10.64
C VAL A 62 -4.31 11.56 9.90
N GLY A 63 -4.98 10.76 9.07
CA GLY A 63 -6.22 11.13 8.41
C GLY A 63 -6.46 10.38 7.10
N ASN A 64 -7.30 10.96 6.24
CA ASN A 64 -7.64 10.37 4.96
C ASN A 64 -6.53 10.54 3.94
N PHE A 65 -6.23 9.48 3.21
CA PHE A 65 -5.21 9.47 2.18
C PHE A 65 -5.66 8.66 0.96
N GLU A 66 -4.89 8.80 -0.11
CA GLU A 66 -5.00 7.97 -1.30
C GLU A 66 -3.66 7.31 -1.62
N LEU A 67 -3.74 6.14 -2.26
CA LEU A 67 -2.58 5.45 -2.82
C LEU A 67 -2.66 5.49 -4.34
N THR A 68 -1.56 5.83 -4.99
CA THR A 68 -1.42 5.78 -6.45
C THR A 68 -0.07 5.19 -6.83
N GLY A 69 -0.01 4.35 -7.85
CA GLY A 69 1.25 3.85 -8.40
C GLY A 69 1.05 2.60 -9.23
N ALA A 70 1.99 1.67 -9.18
CA ALA A 70 1.93 0.46 -10.00
C ALA A 70 2.60 -0.75 -9.36
N ILE A 71 2.21 -1.92 -9.85
CA ILE A 71 2.86 -3.20 -9.59
C ILE A 71 3.38 -3.82 -10.89
N SER A 72 4.63 -4.27 -10.88
CA SER A 72 5.18 -5.12 -11.93
C SER A 72 4.58 -6.52 -11.81
N THR A 73 3.88 -6.95 -12.87
CA THR A 73 3.26 -8.28 -12.92
C THR A 73 4.27 -9.42 -13.08
N GLN A 74 5.50 -9.12 -13.51
CA GLN A 74 6.58 -10.09 -13.68
C GLN A 74 7.42 -10.27 -12.41
N THR A 75 7.75 -9.17 -11.73
CA THR A 75 8.66 -9.19 -10.57
C THR A 75 7.94 -9.07 -9.23
N GLY A 76 6.67 -8.67 -9.23
CA GLY A 76 5.94 -8.34 -8.01
C GLY A 76 6.40 -7.05 -7.35
N THR A 77 7.32 -6.28 -7.94
CA THR A 77 7.77 -4.99 -7.41
C THR A 77 6.60 -4.02 -7.39
N VAL A 78 6.37 -3.38 -6.24
CA VAL A 78 5.32 -2.41 -6.01
C VAL A 78 5.94 -1.05 -5.74
N LYS A 79 5.50 -0.04 -6.49
CA LYS A 79 5.82 1.36 -6.23
C LYS A 79 4.51 2.12 -6.08
N LEU A 80 4.27 2.65 -4.88
CA LEU A 80 3.07 3.43 -4.58
C LEU A 80 3.47 4.77 -3.98
N ARG A 81 2.57 5.75 -4.04
CA ARG A 81 2.68 7.03 -3.36
C ARG A 81 1.43 7.24 -2.52
N LYS A 82 1.65 7.48 -1.23
CA LYS A 82 0.61 7.87 -0.27
C LYS A 82 0.50 9.38 -0.23
N HIS A 83 -0.69 9.91 -0.50
CA HIS A 83 -0.97 11.34 -0.49
C HIS A 83 -2.11 11.66 0.49
N TYR A 84 -1.88 12.53 1.47
CA TYR A 84 -2.94 12.96 2.40
C TYR A 84 -3.81 14.06 1.79
N ARG A 85 -5.13 13.86 1.80
CA ARG A 85 -6.08 14.84 1.27
C ARG A 85 -6.20 16.04 2.20
N GLY A 86 -6.06 17.25 1.66
CA GLY A 86 -6.28 18.50 2.39
C GLY A 86 -5.22 18.85 3.45
N ARG A 87 -4.14 18.07 3.56
CA ARG A 87 -2.94 18.42 4.33
C ARG A 87 -1.79 18.67 3.36
N GLY A 88 -1.21 19.87 3.38
CA GLY A 88 -0.17 20.28 2.44
C GLY A 88 1.00 19.29 2.34
N HIS A 89 1.51 19.09 1.11
CA HIS A 89 2.73 18.36 0.72
C HIS A 89 3.19 17.23 1.65
N THR A 90 2.29 16.31 1.99
CA THR A 90 2.64 15.13 2.78
C THR A 90 2.48 13.90 1.89
N ASP A 91 3.38 13.79 0.91
CA ASP A 91 3.50 12.65 0.01
C ASP A 91 4.59 11.70 0.51
N TRP A 92 4.30 10.41 0.52
CA TRP A 92 5.26 9.38 0.91
C TRP A 92 5.38 8.31 -0.17
N ASP A 93 6.57 8.17 -0.74
CA ASP A 93 6.87 7.11 -1.69
C ASP A 93 7.08 5.79 -0.98
N TRP A 94 6.50 4.73 -1.55
CA TRP A 94 6.55 3.37 -1.06
C TRP A 94 7.27 2.50 -2.09
N THR A 95 8.27 1.76 -1.64
CA THR A 95 8.97 0.74 -2.44
C THR A 95 8.81 -0.59 -1.74
N ALA A 96 8.13 -1.52 -2.40
CA ALA A 96 7.72 -2.78 -1.81
C ALA A 96 7.73 -3.94 -2.81
N VAL A 97 7.40 -5.13 -2.33
CA VAL A 97 7.25 -6.34 -3.13
C VAL A 97 5.98 -7.08 -2.72
N MET A 98 5.28 -7.63 -3.70
CA MET A 98 4.19 -8.56 -3.50
C MET A 98 4.74 -9.92 -3.08
N THR A 99 4.25 -10.43 -1.95
CA THR A 99 4.59 -11.72 -1.37
C THR A 99 3.32 -12.56 -1.15
N PRO A 100 3.45 -13.87 -0.82
CA PRO A 100 2.32 -14.68 -0.36
C PRO A 100 1.52 -14.11 0.80
N PHE A 101 2.13 -13.23 1.59
CA PHE A 101 1.53 -12.62 2.78
C PHE A 101 1.14 -11.16 2.54
N GLY A 102 1.10 -10.72 1.28
CA GLY A 102 0.72 -9.36 0.90
C GLY A 102 1.92 -8.50 0.49
N ILE A 103 1.77 -7.18 0.57
CA ILE A 103 2.75 -6.20 0.09
C ILE A 103 3.64 -5.78 1.25
N LEU A 104 4.93 -6.10 1.18
CA LEU A 104 5.91 -5.77 2.20
C LEU A 104 7.00 -4.85 1.62
N GLY A 105 7.35 -3.79 2.33
CA GLY A 105 8.40 -2.90 1.88
C GLY A 105 8.63 -1.73 2.81
N SER A 106 9.18 -0.66 2.27
CA SER A 106 9.48 0.56 3.01
C SER A 106 8.74 1.76 2.44
N TRP A 107 8.48 2.74 3.29
CA TRP A 107 8.02 4.06 2.90
C TRP A 107 9.06 5.12 3.28
N GLY A 108 9.05 6.24 2.55
CA GLY A 108 9.95 7.36 2.80
C GLY A 108 11.38 7.09 2.34
N SER A 109 12.34 7.73 3.02
CA SER A 109 13.77 7.64 2.75
C SER A 109 14.51 6.88 3.87
N ASP A 110 15.81 6.70 3.67
CA ASP A 110 16.70 6.07 4.66
C ASP A 110 16.85 6.89 5.95
N THR A 111 16.57 8.20 5.90
CA THR A 111 16.66 9.11 7.05
C THR A 111 15.30 9.45 7.66
N TRP A 112 14.22 9.21 6.92
CA TRP A 112 12.87 9.49 7.34
C TRP A 112 11.87 8.53 6.69
N GLY A 113 11.47 7.51 7.43
CA GLY A 113 10.61 6.47 6.92
C GLY A 113 10.54 5.26 7.84
N GLY A 114 10.07 4.16 7.29
CA GLY A 114 9.94 2.90 8.00
C GLY A 114 9.53 1.76 7.10
N TRP A 115 9.11 0.66 7.73
CA TRP A 115 8.55 -0.49 7.05
C TRP A 115 7.04 -0.36 6.96
N LEU A 116 6.47 -0.97 5.92
CA LEU A 116 5.04 -1.11 5.74
C LEU A 116 4.71 -2.55 5.36
N TRP A 117 3.54 -2.99 5.80
CA TRP A 117 2.96 -4.25 5.40
C TRP A 117 1.48 -4.07 5.14
N LEU A 118 1.02 -4.42 3.93
CA LEU A 118 -0.38 -4.55 3.59
C LEU A 118 -0.74 -6.01 3.35
N TRP A 119 -1.92 -6.44 3.79
CA TRP A 119 -2.49 -7.75 3.51
C TRP A 119 -3.99 -7.63 3.22
N LYS A 120 -4.59 -8.67 2.65
CA LYS A 120 -6.05 -8.71 2.43
C LYS A 120 -6.74 -8.88 3.78
N LYS A 121 -7.67 -7.98 4.11
CA LYS A 121 -8.34 -7.93 5.41
C LYS A 121 -9.02 -9.25 5.78
N GLU A 122 -9.62 -9.92 4.80
CA GLU A 122 -10.27 -11.22 4.95
C GLU A 122 -9.33 -12.35 5.44
N TRP A 123 -8.00 -12.19 5.33
CA TRP A 123 -7.04 -13.18 5.84
C TRP A 123 -6.85 -13.11 7.35
N SER A 124 -7.18 -11.97 7.97
CA SER A 124 -7.08 -11.74 9.42
C SER A 124 -8.43 -11.68 10.12
N ASP A 125 -9.51 -11.49 9.35
CA ASP A 125 -10.85 -11.55 9.90
C ASP A 125 -11.15 -12.99 10.31
N SER A 126 -11.28 -13.21 11.62
CA SER A 126 -11.81 -14.45 12.15
C SER A 126 -13.30 -14.52 11.79
N THR A 127 -13.59 -14.90 10.55
CA THR A 127 -14.87 -15.50 10.24
C THR A 127 -14.83 -16.85 10.93
N SER A 128 -15.34 -16.90 12.16
CA SER A 128 -15.72 -18.15 12.80
C SER A 128 -16.50 -18.94 11.75
N ALA A 129 -15.91 -20.03 11.27
CA ALA A 129 -16.65 -21.04 10.55
C ALA A 129 -17.71 -21.55 11.53
N SER A 130 -18.92 -21.00 11.43
CA SER A 130 -20.13 -21.49 12.08
C SER A 130 -20.73 -22.63 11.27
#